data_AF-A0A3C0NU40-F1
#
_entry.id   AF-A0A3C0NU40-F1
#
_cell.length_a   1.000
_cell.length_b   1.000
_cell.length_c   1.000
_cell.angle_alpha   90.00
_cell.angle_beta   90.00
_cell.angle_gamma   90.00
#
_symmetry.space_group_name_H-M   'P 1'
#
loop_
_entity.id
_entity.type
_entity.pdbx_description
1 polymer ?
#
loop_
_entity_poly.entity_id
_entity_poly.type
_entity_poly.pdbx_seq_one_letter_code
_entity_poly.pdbx_strand_id
1 'polypeptide(L)'
;FGLARDYDGICHMRFDDTNPEKESQEYVDSITEMVNWLGFGWDKNGKNGESHLYFASDYFDFMYQAAEALITHGHAYVDAQTADEMRINRGTLTETGKDSPYRNRSIEENLTLFREMRDGKH
;
A
#
# COMPACT_ATOMS: atom_id res chain seq x y z
N PHE A 1 -10.34 -11.57 14.48
CA PHE A 1 -10.61 -11.51 15.93
C PHE A 1 -10.90 -12.87 16.58
N GLY A 2 -11.88 -13.65 16.11
CA GLY A 2 -12.23 -14.96 16.72
C GLY A 2 -11.05 -15.95 16.86
N LEU A 3 -10.29 -16.19 15.78
CA LEU A 3 -9.11 -17.07 15.85
C LEU A 3 -8.05 -16.57 16.84
N ALA A 4 -7.74 -15.28 16.85
CA ALA A 4 -6.80 -14.72 17.82
C ALA A 4 -7.28 -14.90 19.26
N ARG A 5 -8.59 -14.75 19.52
CA ARG A 5 -9.17 -15.03 20.84
C ARG A 5 -9.04 -16.51 21.22
N ASP A 6 -9.37 -17.42 20.32
CA ASP A 6 -9.45 -18.86 20.60
C ASP A 6 -8.07 -19.49 20.82
N TYR A 7 -7.01 -18.87 20.30
CA TYR A 7 -5.63 -19.36 20.37
C TYR A 7 -4.68 -18.42 21.11
N ASP A 8 -5.20 -17.45 21.88
CA ASP A 8 -4.42 -16.44 22.61
C ASP A 8 -3.37 -15.71 21.74
N GLY A 9 -3.73 -15.45 20.48
CA GLY A 9 -2.96 -14.66 19.53
C GLY A 9 -3.35 -13.19 19.50
N ILE A 10 -2.64 -12.42 18.68
CA ILE A 10 -2.90 -10.99 18.46
C ILE A 10 -3.66 -10.82 17.14
N CYS A 11 -4.69 -9.98 17.13
CA CYS A 11 -5.40 -9.57 15.93
C CYS A 11 -5.20 -8.07 15.72
N HIS A 12 -4.53 -7.69 14.64
CA HIS A 12 -4.39 -6.29 14.26
C HIS A 12 -5.69 -5.80 13.63
N MET A 13 -6.06 -4.56 13.92
CA MET A 13 -6.97 -3.79 13.09
C MET A 13 -6.13 -2.85 12.26
N ARG A 14 -6.30 -2.89 10.93
CA ARG A 14 -5.59 -2.00 10.02
C ARG A 14 -6.57 -1.35 9.07
N PHE A 15 -6.57 -0.03 9.02
CA PHE A 15 -7.21 0.72 7.95
C PHE A 15 -6.27 0.76 6.75
N ASP A 16 -6.77 0.38 5.58
CA ASP A 16 -6.01 0.41 4.32
C ASP A 16 -6.22 1.74 3.60
N ASP A 17 -5.77 2.82 4.25
CA ASP A 17 -6.07 4.20 3.90
C ASP A 17 -5.12 4.78 2.82
N THR A 18 -4.78 3.96 1.83
CA THR A 18 -3.80 4.35 0.80
C THR A 18 -4.38 5.29 -0.27
N ASN A 19 -5.70 5.48 -0.31
CA ASN A 19 -6.39 6.35 -1.26
C ASN A 19 -7.03 7.59 -0.60
N PRO A 20 -6.39 8.76 -0.62
CA PRO A 20 -6.91 9.95 0.06
C PRO A 20 -8.26 10.46 -0.48
N GLU A 21 -8.68 10.07 -1.70
CA GLU A 21 -9.95 10.53 -2.29
C GLU A 21 -11.17 9.70 -1.85
N LYS A 22 -10.96 8.46 -1.43
CA LYS A 22 -12.05 7.52 -1.08
C LYS A 22 -12.15 7.27 0.42
N GLU A 23 -11.11 7.61 1.16
CA GLU A 23 -11.01 7.37 2.59
C GLU A 23 -11.52 8.60 3.36
N SER A 24 -12.38 8.36 4.35
CA SER A 24 -12.94 9.41 5.20
C SER A 24 -12.87 9.00 6.66
N GLN A 25 -12.70 10.00 7.54
CA GLN A 25 -12.71 9.77 8.98
C GLN A 25 -14.02 9.13 9.46
N GLU A 26 -15.14 9.44 8.81
CA GLU A 26 -16.44 8.84 9.12
C GLU A 26 -16.45 7.31 8.94
N TYR A 27 -15.77 6.80 7.91
CA TYR A 27 -15.62 5.36 7.73
C TYR A 27 -14.72 4.74 8.79
N VAL A 28 -13.63 5.41 9.16
CA VAL A 28 -12.74 4.97 10.24
C VAL A 28 -13.51 4.85 11.55
N ASP A 29 -14.29 5.87 11.90
CA ASP A 29 -15.04 5.93 13.15
C ASP A 29 -16.15 4.87 13.19
N SER A 30 -16.96 4.77 12.13
CA SER A 30 -18.06 3.80 12.05
C SER A 30 -17.60 2.35 12.06
N ILE A 31 -16.49 2.02 11.37
CA ILE A 31 -15.94 0.66 11.37
C ILE A 31 -15.37 0.32 12.76
N THR A 32 -14.68 1.27 13.40
CA THR A 32 -14.17 1.14 14.77
C THR A 32 -15.31 0.86 15.76
N GLU A 33 -16.41 1.62 15.67
CA GLU A 33 -17.59 1.43 16.51
C GLU A 33 -18.23 0.06 16.29
N MET A 34 -18.41 -0.36 15.03
CA MET A 34 -18.99 -1.67 14.71
C MET A 34 -18.16 -2.84 15.24
N VAL A 35 -16.83 -2.78 15.13
CA VAL A 35 -15.95 -3.84 15.66
C VAL A 35 -16.07 -3.94 17.18
N ASN A 36 -16.09 -2.79 17.87
CA ASN A 36 -16.32 -2.73 19.32
C ASN A 36 -17.71 -3.25 19.70
N TRP A 37 -18.75 -2.87 18.94
CA TRP A 37 -20.13 -3.32 19.17
C TRP A 37 -20.27 -4.85 19.04
N LEU A 38 -19.54 -5.47 18.12
CA LEU A 38 -19.47 -6.93 17.98
C LEU A 38 -18.71 -7.63 19.13
N GLY A 39 -18.21 -6.88 20.11
CA GLY A 39 -17.47 -7.41 21.27
C GLY A 39 -16.02 -7.77 20.97
N PHE A 40 -15.47 -7.26 19.86
CA PHE A 40 -14.07 -7.44 19.49
C PHE A 40 -13.28 -6.15 19.70
N GLY A 41 -11.96 -6.29 19.79
CA GLY A 41 -11.05 -5.17 19.88
C GLY A 41 -9.64 -5.60 19.50
N TRP A 42 -8.78 -4.63 19.28
CA TRP A 42 -7.37 -4.77 18.91
C TRP A 42 -6.43 -4.42 20.08
N ASP A 43 -6.98 -4.06 21.24
CA ASP A 43 -6.19 -3.73 22.45
C ASP A 43 -5.90 -4.95 23.34
N LYS A 44 -6.30 -6.15 22.92
CA LYS A 44 -6.08 -7.38 23.70
C LYS A 44 -4.61 -7.81 23.59
N ASN A 45 -3.89 -7.68 24.70
CA ASN A 45 -2.58 -8.30 24.99
C ASN A 45 -1.37 -7.83 24.15
N GLY A 46 -1.21 -6.52 23.95
CA GLY A 46 0.14 -5.97 23.83
C GLY A 46 0.89 -6.20 25.15
N LYS A 47 2.17 -6.62 25.12
CA LYS A 47 2.96 -6.94 26.33
C LYS A 47 3.01 -5.81 27.38
N ASN A 48 2.60 -4.59 27.01
CA ASN A 48 2.58 -3.38 27.85
C ASN A 48 1.34 -2.46 27.63
N GLY A 49 0.20 -2.99 27.16
CA GLY A 49 -0.98 -2.15 26.83
C GLY A 49 -0.89 -1.42 25.48
N GLU A 50 -0.11 -1.98 24.55
CA GLU A 50 -0.02 -1.49 23.17
C GLU A 50 -1.34 -1.75 22.42
N SER A 51 -1.80 -0.73 21.70
CA SER A 51 -2.93 -0.85 20.77
C SER A 51 -2.44 -1.42 19.44
N HIS A 52 -3.14 -2.41 18.90
CA HIS A 52 -2.85 -2.98 17.58
C HIS A 52 -3.72 -2.37 16.47
N LEU A 53 -4.00 -1.08 16.58
CA LEU A 53 -4.61 -0.27 15.52
C LEU A 53 -3.51 0.34 14.65
N TYR A 54 -3.62 0.16 13.35
CA TYR A 54 -2.63 0.66 12.39
C TYR A 54 -3.32 1.32 11.20
N PHE A 55 -2.63 2.29 10.59
CA PHE A 55 -3.02 2.87 9.31
C PHE A 55 -1.97 2.49 8.28
N ALA A 56 -2.37 2.24 7.03
CA ALA A 56 -1.43 1.97 5.95
C ALA A 56 -0.56 3.21 5.66
N SER A 57 -1.14 4.40 5.81
CA SER A 57 -0.46 5.69 5.68
C SER A 57 0.71 5.88 6.65
N ASP A 58 0.65 5.30 7.86
CA ASP A 58 1.77 5.30 8.83
C ASP A 58 3.05 4.68 8.24
N TYR A 59 2.91 3.82 7.23
CA TYR A 59 4.02 3.12 6.58
C TYR A 59 4.47 3.76 5.27
N PHE A 60 3.95 4.92 4.85
CA PHE A 60 4.30 5.51 3.55
C PHE A 60 5.80 5.79 3.39
N ASP A 61 6.48 6.27 4.42
CA ASP A 61 7.93 6.46 4.34
C ASP A 61 8.68 5.14 4.17
N PHE A 62 8.22 4.07 4.82
CA PHE A 62 8.78 2.74 4.63
C PHE A 62 8.50 2.20 3.21
N MET A 63 7.27 2.36 2.71
CA MET A 63 6.91 1.95 1.35
C MET A 63 7.73 2.71 0.30
N TYR A 64 7.98 4.01 0.52
CA TYR A 64 8.82 4.82 -0.35
C TYR A 64 10.28 4.32 -0.36
N GLN A 65 10.86 4.04 0.81
CA GLN A 65 12.22 3.48 0.89
C GLN A 65 12.30 2.10 0.24
N ALA A 66 11.28 1.26 0.42
CA ALA A 66 11.19 -0.03 -0.25
C ALA A 66 11.10 0.12 -1.78
N ALA A 67 10.36 1.11 -2.28
CA ALA A 67 10.31 1.41 -3.70
C ALA A 67 11.68 1.88 -4.25
N GLU A 68 12.39 2.76 -3.54
CA GLU A 68 13.76 3.14 -3.93
C GLU A 68 14.71 1.93 -3.93
N ALA A 69 14.57 1.02 -2.96
CA ALA A 69 15.34 -0.21 -2.92
C ALA A 69 15.02 -1.10 -4.14
N LEU A 70 13.76 -1.28 -4.50
CA LEU A 70 13.35 -2.04 -5.68
C LEU A 70 13.91 -1.44 -6.97
N ILE A 71 13.87 -0.11 -7.12
CA ILE A 71 14.46 0.59 -8.27
C ILE A 71 15.98 0.36 -8.32
N THR A 72 16.65 0.52 -7.18
CA THR A 72 18.11 0.36 -7.07
C THR A 72 18.58 -1.06 -7.47
N HIS A 73 17.75 -2.07 -7.24
CA HIS A 73 18.06 -3.47 -7.61
C HIS A 73 17.49 -3.87 -8.99
N GLY A 74 16.94 -2.93 -9.77
CA GLY A 74 16.41 -3.21 -11.11
C GLY A 74 15.10 -4.01 -11.11
N HIS A 75 14.33 -3.97 -10.02
CA HIS A 75 13.05 -4.66 -9.86
C HIS A 75 11.83 -3.75 -10.00
N ALA A 76 12.03 -2.43 -10.14
CA ALA A 76 10.99 -1.45 -10.41
C ALA A 76 11.50 -0.37 -11.37
N TYR A 77 10.59 0.22 -12.14
CA TYR A 77 10.86 1.32 -13.07
C TYR A 77 9.69 2.31 -13.05
N VAL A 78 9.95 3.57 -13.41
CA VAL A 78 8.92 4.58 -13.62
C VAL A 78 8.37 4.40 -15.03
N ASP A 79 7.05 4.27 -15.16
CA ASP A 79 6.37 4.20 -16.46
C ASP A 79 5.80 5.56 -16.84
N ALA A 80 5.94 5.96 -18.10
CA ALA A 80 5.42 7.21 -18.64
C ALA A 80 4.40 6.99 -19.76
N GLN A 81 3.89 5.75 -19.87
CA GLN A 81 2.73 5.46 -20.72
C GLN A 81 1.45 6.06 -20.14
N THR A 82 0.53 6.44 -21.02
CA THR A 82 -0.84 6.77 -20.62
C THR A 82 -1.58 5.53 -20.11
N ALA A 83 -2.65 5.73 -19.33
CA ALA A 83 -3.45 4.62 -18.81
C ALA A 83 -4.01 3.70 -19.91
N ASP A 84 -4.38 4.26 -21.07
CA ASP A 84 -4.84 3.47 -22.21
C ASP A 84 -3.74 2.65 -22.86
N GLU A 85 -2.55 3.22 -23.03
CA GLU A 85 -1.39 2.50 -23.56
C GLU A 85 -0.95 1.38 -22.61
N MET A 86 -0.93 1.62 -21.30
CA MET A 86 -0.66 0.59 -20.29
C MET A 86 -1.68 -0.55 -20.38
N ARG A 87 -2.97 -0.24 -20.52
CA ARG A 87 -4.03 -1.24 -20.65
C ARG A 87 -3.84 -2.11 -21.90
N ILE A 88 -3.44 -1.49 -23.02
CA ILE A 88 -3.15 -2.21 -24.27
C ILE A 88 -1.91 -3.09 -24.10
N ASN A 89 -0.83 -2.56 -23.53
CA ASN A 89 0.42 -3.29 -23.35
C ASN A 89 0.31 -4.43 -22.33
N ARG A 90 -0.57 -4.34 -21.34
CA ARG A 90 -0.80 -5.42 -20.37
C ARG A 90 -1.28 -6.73 -21.02
N GLY A 91 -1.90 -6.66 -22.21
CA GLY A 91 -2.50 -7.80 -22.88
C GLY A 91 -3.83 -8.23 -22.25
N THR A 92 -4.21 -9.48 -22.47
CA THR A 92 -5.50 -10.04 -22.05
C THR A 92 -5.32 -11.40 -21.38
N LEU A 93 -6.41 -12.06 -20.98
CA LEU A 93 -6.36 -13.43 -20.44
C LEU A 93 -5.83 -14.45 -21.47
N THR A 94 -5.85 -14.11 -22.76
CA THR A 94 -5.46 -14.99 -23.87
C THR A 94 -4.25 -14.48 -24.65
N GLU A 95 -3.85 -13.22 -24.47
CA GLU A 95 -2.75 -12.60 -25.19
C GLU A 95 -1.71 -12.06 -24.22
N THR A 96 -0.45 -12.43 -24.44
CA THR A 96 0.67 -12.00 -23.62
C THR A 96 0.87 -10.48 -23.71
N GLY A 97 1.18 -9.86 -22.57
CA GLY A 97 1.56 -8.46 -22.51
C GLY A 97 2.89 -8.18 -23.22
N LYS A 98 3.14 -6.89 -23.44
CA LYS A 98 4.37 -6.35 -24.03
C LYS A 98 5.02 -5.43 -23.01
N ASP A 99 6.34 -5.45 -22.98
CA ASP A 99 7.11 -4.55 -22.13
C ASP A 99 6.84 -3.08 -22.49
N SER A 100 6.75 -2.24 -21.48
CA SER A 100 6.71 -0.79 -21.64
C SER A 100 7.98 -0.31 -22.36
N PRO A 101 7.91 0.70 -23.25
CA PRO A 101 9.10 1.31 -23.84
C PRO A 101 10.04 1.91 -22.76
N TYR A 102 9.52 2.19 -21.56
CA TYR A 102 10.28 2.74 -20.44
C TYR A 102 10.84 1.69 -19.49
N ARG A 103 10.57 0.40 -19.73
CA ARG A 103 10.94 -0.71 -18.81
C ARG A 103 12.45 -0.83 -18.59
N ASN A 104 13.25 -0.46 -19.58
CA ASN A 104 14.71 -0.58 -19.56
C ASN A 104 15.43 0.75 -19.26
N ARG A 105 14.74 1.72 -18.65
CA ARG A 105 15.37 2.94 -18.10
C ARG A 105 16.51 2.58 -17.15
N SER A 106 17.52 3.44 -17.06
CA SER A 106 18.61 3.23 -16.10
C SER A 106 18.11 3.39 -14.66
N ILE A 107 18.84 2.84 -13.70
CA ILE A 107 18.51 2.96 -12.28
C ILE A 107 18.49 4.44 -11.87
N GLU A 108 19.47 5.22 -12.35
CA GLU A 108 19.62 6.65 -12.05
C GLU A 108 18.46 7.48 -12.62
N GLU A 109 18.02 7.18 -13.84
CA GLU A 109 16.87 7.84 -14.46
C GLU A 109 15.59 7.55 -13.66
N ASN A 110 15.35 6.28 -13.32
CA ASN A 110 14.18 5.87 -12.54
C ASN A 110 14.15 6.53 -11.14
N LEU A 111 15.28 6.55 -10.42
CA LEU A 111 15.37 7.19 -9.10
C LEU A 111 15.09 8.70 -9.19
N THR A 112 15.60 9.36 -10.22
CA THR A 112 15.38 10.79 -10.43
C THR A 112 13.89 11.07 -10.65
N LEU A 113 13.27 10.38 -11.60
CA LEU A 113 11.85 10.53 -11.92
C LEU A 113 10.96 10.20 -10.71
N PHE A 114 11.25 9.12 -9.98
CA PHE A 114 10.45 8.73 -8.83
C PHE A 114 10.49 9.77 -7.69
N ARG A 115 11.65 10.38 -7.45
CA ARG A 115 11.79 11.49 -6.49
C ARG A 115 11.03 12.73 -6.95
N GLU A 116 11.09 13.06 -8.23
CA GLU A 116 10.33 14.18 -8.81
C GLU A 116 8.81 13.97 -8.73
N MET A 117 8.33 12.74 -8.89
CA MET A 117 6.92 12.39 -8.67
C MET A 117 6.51 12.62 -7.22
N ARG A 118 7.35 12.23 -6.24
CA ARG A 118 7.09 12.52 -4.81
C ARG A 118 7.05 14.03 -4.53
N ASP A 119 7.90 14.81 -5.20
CA ASP A 119 7.94 16.27 -5.09
C ASP A 119 6.80 16.99 -5.83
N GLY A 120 5.95 16.27 -6.57
CA GLY A 120 4.83 16.86 -7.33
C GLY A 120 5.26 17.65 -8.58
N LYS A 121 6.36 17.26 -9.23
CA LYS A 121 6.89 17.92 -10.44
C LYS A 121 6.35 17.34 -11.75
N HIS A 122 5.58 16.25 -11.68
CA HIS A 122 4.92 15.56 -12.80
C HIS A 122 3.45 15.34 -12.48
#